data_AF-A0A5S9MAL9-F1
#
_entry.id   AF-A0A5S9MAL9-F1
#
_cell.length_a   1.000
_cell.length_b   1.000
_cell.length_c   1.000
_cell.angle_alpha   90.00
_cell.angle_beta   90.00
_cell.angle_gamma   90.00
#
_symmetry.space_group_name_H-M   'P 1'
#
loop_
_entity.id
_entity.type
_entity.pdbx_description
1 polymer ?
#
loop_
_entity_poly.entity_id
_entity_poly.type
_entity_poly.pdbx_seq_one_letter_code
_entity_poly.pdbx_strand_id
1 'polypeptide(L)'
;MLTEEIIIAQTNGTIIAATDPARVGQFHEGAYLTSFEGQKRILTKDDQQHMKGVKAGINLPIYFKQEVIGVIGLIDRRSCTCVSFWRNIKKK
;
A
#
# COMPACT_ATOMS: atom_id res chain seq x y z
N MET A 1 -12.89 16.26 1.82
CA MET A 1 -11.56 16.01 1.22
C MET A 1 -11.02 14.73 1.83
N LEU A 2 -10.64 13.75 1.01
CA LEU A 2 -9.93 12.57 1.51
C LEU A 2 -8.57 13.04 2.04
N THR A 3 -8.33 12.88 3.34
CA THR A 3 -7.07 13.27 4.01
C THR A 3 -5.95 12.24 3.82
N GLU A 4 -6.23 11.16 3.09
CA GLU A 4 -5.34 10.02 2.90
C GLU A 4 -4.79 10.02 1.46
N GLU A 5 -3.48 9.83 1.31
CA GLU A 5 -2.87 9.64 -0.01
C GLU A 5 -3.08 8.18 -0.44
N ILE A 6 -3.45 7.97 -1.70
CA ILE A 6 -3.71 6.64 -2.27
C ILE A 6 -2.75 6.37 -3.42
N ILE A 7 -2.37 5.10 -3.60
CA ILE A 7 -1.73 4.59 -4.81
C ILE A 7 -2.44 3.34 -5.33
N ILE A 8 -2.32 3.11 -6.64
CA ILE A 8 -2.64 1.85 -7.29
C ILE A 8 -1.37 1.43 -8.04
N ALA A 9 -0.94 0.18 -7.83
CA ALA A 9 0.26 -0.38 -8.45
C ALA A 9 -0.03 -1.70 -9.16
N GLN A 10 0.74 -1.96 -10.21
CA GLN A 10 0.82 -3.26 -10.87
C GLN A 10 1.54 -4.28 -9.99
N THR A 11 1.43 -5.56 -10.34
CA THR A 11 2.08 -6.68 -9.63
C THR A 11 3.60 -6.64 -9.68
N ASN A 12 4.19 -5.91 -10.64
CA ASN A 12 5.63 -5.63 -10.68
C ASN A 12 6.05 -4.47 -9.76
N GLY A 13 5.15 -3.92 -8.94
CA GLY A 13 5.42 -2.81 -8.03
C GLY A 13 5.39 -1.42 -8.66
N THR A 14 5.12 -1.28 -9.96
CA THR A 14 5.05 0.03 -10.62
C THR A 14 3.72 0.72 -10.28
N ILE A 15 3.78 1.95 -9.77
CA ILE A 15 2.60 2.76 -9.49
C ILE A 15 2.00 3.27 -10.80
N ILE A 16 0.71 2.97 -11.05
CA ILE A 16 -0.02 3.37 -12.26
C ILE A 16 -1.02 4.49 -12.00
N ALA A 17 -1.43 4.71 -10.75
CA ALA A 17 -2.24 5.84 -10.35
C ALA A 17 -1.90 6.23 -8.92
N ALA A 18 -1.94 7.53 -8.61
CA ALA A 18 -1.65 8.04 -7.27
C ALA A 18 -2.34 9.39 -7.05
N THR A 19 -2.64 9.70 -5.78
CA THR A 19 -3.07 11.04 -5.37
C THR A 19 -1.96 12.08 -5.59
N ASP A 20 -0.70 11.68 -5.39
CA ASP A 20 0.49 12.45 -5.71
C ASP A 20 1.03 12.02 -7.08
N PRO A 21 0.83 12.82 -8.16
CA PRO A 21 1.19 12.42 -9.51
C PRO A 21 2.69 12.13 -9.69
N ALA A 22 3.56 12.72 -8.85
CA ALA A 22 5.00 12.47 -8.90
C ALA A 22 5.38 11.02 -8.58
N ARG A 23 4.45 10.25 -7.98
CA ARG A 23 4.67 8.82 -7.70
C ARG A 23 4.33 7.91 -8.87
N VAL A 24 3.58 8.37 -9.88
CA VAL A 24 3.24 7.53 -11.03
C VAL A 24 4.51 7.15 -11.81
N GLY A 25 4.61 5.88 -12.20
CA GLY A 25 5.78 5.30 -12.85
C GLY A 25 6.91 4.90 -11.89
N GLN A 26 6.83 5.27 -10.60
CA GLN A 26 7.84 4.89 -9.62
C GLN A 26 7.62 3.47 -9.13
N PHE A 27 8.72 2.79 -8.80
CA PHE A 27 8.70 1.49 -8.15
C PHE A 27 8.37 1.62 -6.66
N HIS A 28 7.45 0.80 -6.18
CA HIS A 28 7.04 0.70 -4.79
C HIS A 28 7.29 -0.71 -4.27
N GLU A 29 8.37 -0.89 -3.50
CA GLU A 29 8.79 -2.21 -3.03
C GLU A 29 7.72 -2.88 -2.15
N GLY A 30 7.07 -2.11 -1.27
CA GLY A 30 5.97 -2.65 -0.47
C GLY A 30 4.77 -3.12 -1.29
N ALA A 31 4.55 -2.61 -2.51
CA ALA A 31 3.44 -3.04 -3.36
C ALA A 31 3.82 -4.31 -4.11
N TYR A 32 5.04 -4.35 -4.66
CA TYR A 32 5.61 -5.56 -5.27
C TYR A 32 5.51 -6.78 -4.33
N LEU A 33 5.95 -6.61 -3.07
CA LEU A 33 5.92 -7.70 -2.10
C LEU A 33 4.48 -8.07 -1.68
N THR A 34 3.57 -7.10 -1.52
CA THR A 34 2.15 -7.38 -1.29
C THR A 34 1.53 -8.19 -2.42
N SER A 35 1.85 -7.88 -3.69
CA SER A 35 1.35 -8.65 -4.82
C SER A 35 1.95 -10.04 -4.89
N PHE A 36 3.24 -10.18 -4.57
CA PHE A 36 3.94 -11.46 -4.59
C PHE A 36 3.43 -12.41 -3.50
N GLU A 37 3.23 -11.90 -2.28
CA GLU A 37 2.78 -12.70 -1.14
C GLU A 37 1.27 -12.96 -1.15
N GLY A 38 0.49 -12.14 -1.88
CA GLY A 38 -0.97 -12.18 -1.81
C GLY A 38 -1.48 -11.89 -0.39
N GLN A 39 -0.77 -11.06 0.36
CA GLN A 39 -1.18 -10.71 1.71
C GLN A 39 -1.10 -9.20 1.90
N LYS A 40 -2.07 -8.67 2.64
CA LYS A 40 -2.02 -7.29 3.10
C LYS A 40 -0.69 -7.03 3.81
N ARG A 41 -0.17 -5.81 3.68
CA ARG A 41 1.05 -5.39 4.36
C ARG A 41 0.83 -4.08 5.08
N ILE A 42 1.26 -4.04 6.34
CA ILE A 42 1.37 -2.78 7.09
C ILE A 42 2.81 -2.30 6.87
N LEU A 43 2.95 -1.07 6.39
CA LEU A 43 4.23 -0.41 6.15
C LEU A 43 4.44 0.63 7.24
N THR A 44 5.48 0.45 8.03
CA THR A 44 5.86 1.31 9.14
C THR A 44 6.74 2.47 8.68
N LYS A 45 7.10 3.35 9.61
CA LYS A 45 8.09 4.41 9.34
C LYS A 45 9.49 3.85 9.16
N ASP A 46 9.79 2.71 9.79
CA ASP A 46 11.06 2.00 9.61
C ASP A 46 11.14 1.39 8.20
N ASP A 47 10.06 0.76 7.73
CA ASP A 47 9.96 0.25 6.36
C ASP A 47 10.19 1.37 5.33
N GLN A 48 9.66 2.57 5.57
CA GLN A 48 9.90 3.73 4.71
C GLN A 48 11.37 4.15 4.63
N GLN A 49 12.18 3.87 5.66
CA GLN A 49 13.62 4.16 5.65
C GLN A 49 14.43 3.09 4.91
N HIS A 50 13.97 1.83 4.97
CA HIS A 50 14.73 0.69 4.46
C HIS A 50 14.25 0.16 3.10
N MET A 51 13.03 0.49 2.69
CA MET A 51 12.42 0.00 1.45
C MET A 51 12.29 1.09 0.39
N LYS A 52 12.52 0.71 -0.87
CA LYS A 52 12.51 1.61 -2.01
C LYS A 52 11.09 2.11 -2.34
N GLY A 53 10.95 3.42 -2.37
CA GLY A 53 9.73 4.11 -2.82
C GLY A 53 8.53 3.96 -1.88
N VAL A 54 8.75 3.48 -0.65
CA VAL A 54 7.71 3.23 0.35
C VAL A 54 7.37 4.50 1.14
N LYS A 55 6.09 4.67 1.46
CA LYS A 55 5.60 5.57 2.51
C LYS A 55 4.84 4.73 3.53
N ALA A 56 4.93 5.09 4.81
CA ALA A 56 4.21 4.38 5.87
C ALA A 56 2.69 4.39 5.61
N GLY A 57 2.03 3.25 5.82
CA GLY A 57 0.65 3.03 5.41
C GLY A 57 0.26 1.55 5.39
N ILE A 58 -0.73 1.21 4.57
CA ILE A 58 -1.19 -0.17 4.34
C ILE A 58 -1.29 -0.42 2.84
N ASN A 59 -0.78 -1.57 2.40
CA ASN A 59 -1.02 -2.11 1.08
C ASN A 59 -1.98 -3.29 1.15
N LEU A 60 -2.93 -3.34 0.22
CA LEU A 60 -3.92 -4.39 0.08
C LEU A 60 -3.85 -4.98 -1.34
N PRO A 61 -3.72 -6.32 -1.48
CA PRO A 61 -3.75 -6.97 -2.78
C PRO A 61 -5.16 -6.85 -3.39
N ILE A 62 -5.21 -6.61 -4.70
CA ILE A 62 -6.43 -6.59 -5.50
C ILE A 62 -6.56 -7.96 -6.16
N TYR A 63 -7.63 -8.68 -5.84
CA TYR A 63 -7.89 -10.00 -6.41
C TYR A 63 -8.91 -9.95 -7.54
N PHE A 64 -8.65 -10.73 -8.59
CA PHE A 64 -9.62 -11.09 -9.60
C PHE A 64 -9.45 -12.56 -9.94
N LYS A 65 -10.54 -13.35 -9.88
CA LYS A 65 -10.50 -14.81 -10.09
C LYS A 65 -9.40 -15.53 -9.28
N GLN A 66 -9.27 -15.17 -8.00
CA GLN A 66 -8.27 -15.71 -7.06
C GLN A 66 -6.80 -15.37 -7.39
N GLU A 67 -6.54 -14.55 -8.42
CA GLU A 67 -5.22 -14.05 -8.75
C GLU A 67 -5.05 -12.61 -8.31
N VAL A 68 -3.85 -12.25 -7.85
CA VAL A 68 -3.53 -10.85 -7.54
C VAL A 68 -3.23 -10.11 -8.85
N ILE A 69 -4.03 -9.11 -9.17
CA ILE A 69 -3.89 -8.31 -10.40
C ILE A 69 -3.27 -6.93 -10.15
N GLY A 70 -3.07 -6.56 -8.89
CA GLY A 70 -2.47 -5.29 -8.50
C GLY A 70 -2.56 -5.06 -7.00
N VAL A 71 -2.23 -3.84 -6.58
CA VAL A 71 -2.23 -3.43 -5.18
C VAL A 71 -2.82 -2.03 -5.04
N ILE A 72 -3.67 -1.84 -4.03
CA ILE A 72 -4.06 -0.51 -3.56
C ILE A 72 -3.30 -0.18 -2.27
N GLY A 73 -2.67 0.98 -2.24
CA GLY A 73 -1.93 1.49 -1.09
C GLY A 73 -2.63 2.70 -0.48
N LEU A 74 -2.80 2.68 0.83
CA LEU A 74 -3.34 3.78 1.63
C LEU A 74 -2.22 4.29 2.53
N ILE A 75 -1.81 5.54 2.34
CA ILE A 75 -0.69 6.15 3.05
C ILE A 75 -1.27 6.95 4.21
N ASP A 76 -0.88 6.57 5.43
CA ASP A 76 -1.31 7.27 6.63
C ASP A 76 -0.23 8.26 7.06
N ARG A 77 -0.55 9.55 6.98
CA ARG A 77 0.35 10.61 7.51
C ARG A 77 0.42 10.57 9.04
N ARG A 78 -0.56 9.95 9.72
CA ARG A 78 -0.60 9.76 11.17
C ARG A 78 -0.15 8.33 11.49
N SER A 79 1.08 8.16 11.93
CA SER A 79 1.78 6.87 12.12
C SER A 79 1.08 5.80 12.99
N CYS A 80 -0.02 6.11 13.68
CA CYS A 80 -0.70 5.17 14.62
C CYS A 80 -2.15 4.81 14.27
N THR A 81 -2.81 5.49 13.33
CA THR A 81 -4.27 5.31 13.11
C THR A 81 -4.61 4.12 12.24
N CYS A 82 -3.89 3.87 11.15
CA CYS A 82 -4.19 2.77 10.23
C CYS A 82 -4.13 1.38 10.89
N VAL A 83 -3.13 1.15 11.75
CA VAL A 83 -3.00 -0.09 12.53
C VAL A 83 -4.19 -0.28 13.47
N SER A 84 -4.61 0.81 14.13
CA SER A 84 -5.70 0.81 15.11
C SER A 84 -7.07 0.61 14.47
N PHE A 85 -7.34 1.31 13.36
CA PHE A 85 -8.54 1.15 12.55
C PHE A 85 -8.66 -0.28 12.03
N TRP A 86 -7.58 -0.84 11.52
CA TRP A 86 -7.61 -2.18 10.94
C TRP A 86 -7.68 -3.30 11.99
N ARG A 87 -7.06 -3.12 13.17
CA ARG A 87 -7.26 -4.02 14.32
C ARG A 87 -8.74 -4.12 14.72
N ASN A 88 -9.52 -3.07 14.52
CA ASN A 88 -10.96 -3.09 14.78
C ASN A 88 -11.77 -3.79 13.68
N ILE A 89 -11.34 -3.74 12.41
CA ILE A 89 -11.99 -4.49 11.32
C ILE A 89 -11.77 -6.00 11.46
N LYS A 90 -10.57 -6.44 11.88
CA LYS A 90 -10.26 -7.86 12.13
C LYS A 90 -11.00 -8.49 13.33
N LYS A 91 -11.70 -7.70 14.15
CA LYS A 91 -12.45 -8.16 15.32
C LYS A 91 -13.95 -8.37 15.05
N LYS A 92 -14.42 -8.05 13.84
CA LYS A 92 -15.76 -8.40 13.34
C LYS A 92 -15.62 -9.49 12.29
#